data_AF-A0A1B6HR60-F1
#
_entry.id   AF-A0A1B6HR60-F1
#
_cell.length_a   1.000
_cell.length_b   1.000
_cell.length_c   1.000
_cell.angle_alpha   90.00
_cell.angle_beta   90.00
_cell.angle_gamma   90.00
#
_symmetry.space_group_name_H-M   'P 1'
#
loop_
_entity.id
_entity.type
_entity.pdbx_description
1 polymer ?
#
loop_
_entity_poly.entity_id
_entity_poly.type
_entity_poly.pdbx_seq_one_letter_code
_entity_poly.pdbx_strand_id
1 'polypeptide(L)'
;MAVPLNLNPAYEAIGKGFVQQYYLLFDDPAQRPNLVNMYNAETSFMTFEGMQLQGAMKIMEKLNSLTFQKINRIITAVDSQPMFDGGVLINVLGRLQADDDPPHPYSQVFVLK
;
A
#
# COMPACT_ATOMS: atom_id res chain seq x y z
N MET A 1 -4.66 -31.93 -1.82
CA MET A 1 -5.86 -31.39 -1.13
C MET A 1 -6.24 -30.10 -1.83
N ALA A 2 -7.50 -29.93 -2.25
CA ALA A 2 -7.95 -28.66 -2.82
C ALA A 2 -8.05 -27.64 -1.68
N VAL A 3 -7.37 -26.50 -1.81
CA VAL A 3 -7.59 -25.37 -0.90
C VAL A 3 -9.04 -24.92 -1.10
N PRO A 4 -9.88 -24.87 -0.06
CA PRO A 4 -11.26 -24.43 -0.21
C PRO A 4 -11.27 -23.00 -0.74
N LEU A 5 -12.01 -22.78 -1.82
CA LEU A 5 -12.18 -21.48 -2.45
C LEU A 5 -12.92 -20.57 -1.47
N ASN A 6 -12.23 -19.58 -0.92
CA ASN A 6 -12.82 -18.56 -0.07
C ASN A 6 -12.63 -17.19 -0.75
N LEU A 7 -13.65 -16.73 -1.48
CA LEU A 7 -13.61 -15.41 -2.11
C LEU A 7 -14.35 -14.41 -1.20
N ASN A 8 -13.67 -13.36 -0.77
CA ASN A 8 -14.30 -12.32 0.05
C ASN A 8 -15.18 -11.42 -0.83
N PRO A 9 -16.51 -11.41 -0.69
CA PRO A 9 -17.40 -10.64 -1.56
C PRO A 9 -17.27 -9.12 -1.38
N ALA A 10 -16.70 -8.66 -0.26
CA ALA A 10 -16.47 -7.25 0.04
C ALA A 10 -15.12 -6.73 -0.47
N TYR A 11 -14.37 -7.52 -1.26
CA TYR A 11 -13.02 -7.21 -1.72
C TYR A 11 -12.86 -5.78 -2.28
N GLU A 12 -13.84 -5.31 -3.07
CA GLU A 12 -13.79 -4.00 -3.70
C GLU A 12 -13.93 -2.86 -2.68
N ALA A 13 -14.86 -2.99 -1.74
CA ALA A 13 -15.05 -2.00 -0.68
C ALA A 13 -13.86 -1.98 0.28
N ILE A 14 -13.35 -3.16 0.63
CA ILE A 14 -12.14 -3.32 1.47
C ILE A 14 -10.94 -2.69 0.78
N GLY A 15 -10.72 -2.97 -0.50
CA GLY A 15 -9.58 -2.46 -1.25
C GLY A 15 -9.58 -0.94 -1.36
N LYS A 16 -10.72 -0.34 -1.71
CA LYS A 16 -10.88 1.12 -1.76
C LYS A 16 -10.69 1.77 -0.38
N GLY A 17 -11.29 1.20 0.67
CA GLY A 17 -11.15 1.71 2.04
C GLY A 17 -9.70 1.62 2.55
N PHE A 18 -9.04 0.49 2.31
CA PHE A 18 -7.63 0.30 2.65
C PHE A 18 -6.75 1.34 1.95
N VAL A 19 -6.91 1.53 0.64
CA VAL A 19 -6.10 2.48 -0.13
C VAL A 19 -6.28 3.92 0.38
N GLN A 20 -7.52 4.31 0.67
CA GLN A 20 -7.81 5.62 1.26
C GLN A 20 -7.10 5.80 2.60
N GLN A 21 -7.19 4.81 3.49
CA GLN A 21 -6.56 4.87 4.81
C GLN A 21 -5.02 4.85 4.70
N TYR A 22 -4.48 3.99 3.84
CA TYR A 22 -3.04 3.84 3.66
C TYR A 22 -2.40 5.17 3.22
N TYR A 23 -2.95 5.83 2.21
CA TYR A 23 -2.40 7.12 1.75
C TYR A 23 -2.68 8.27 2.71
N LEU A 24 -3.80 8.26 3.44
CA LEU A 24 -4.02 9.22 4.51
C LEU A 24 -2.92 9.14 5.58
N LEU A 25 -2.56 7.93 6.00
CA LEU A 25 -1.47 7.73 6.95
C LEU A 25 -0.11 8.08 6.35
N PHE A 26 0.15 7.69 5.09
CA PHE A 26 1.45 7.93 4.47
C PHE A 26 1.72 9.41 4.21
N ASP A 27 0.73 10.14 3.72
CA ASP A 27 0.97 11.48 3.18
C ASP A 27 1.07 12.54 4.28
N ASP A 28 0.47 12.30 5.44
CA ASP A 28 0.63 13.12 6.64
C ASP A 28 1.85 12.68 7.47
N PRO A 29 2.91 13.50 7.59
CA PRO A 29 4.07 13.18 8.41
C PRO A 29 3.75 12.87 9.88
N ALA A 30 2.69 13.44 10.45
CA ALA A 30 2.27 13.18 11.83
C ALA A 30 1.61 11.80 11.98
N GLN A 31 1.03 11.26 10.90
CA GLN A 31 0.35 9.96 10.90
C GLN A 31 1.22 8.84 10.32
N ARG A 32 2.26 9.17 9.54
CA ARG A 32 3.15 8.20 8.88
C ARG A 32 3.71 7.13 9.81
N PRO A 33 4.10 7.41 11.08
CA PRO A 33 4.52 6.35 12.01
C PRO A 33 3.49 5.24 12.21
N ASN A 34 2.19 5.55 12.06
CA ASN A 34 1.10 4.58 12.22
C ASN A 34 1.00 3.57 11.07
N LEU A 35 1.71 3.77 9.96
CA LEU A 35 1.80 2.78 8.87
C LEU A 35 2.38 1.44 9.33
N VAL A 36 3.16 1.42 10.41
CA VAL A 36 3.67 0.17 10.99
C VAL A 36 2.55 -0.84 11.26
N ASN A 37 1.36 -0.36 11.62
CA ASN A 37 0.18 -1.18 11.92
C ASN A 37 -0.48 -1.78 10.67
N MET A 38 -0.10 -1.33 9.46
CA MET A 38 -0.58 -1.87 8.18
C MET A 38 0.28 -3.04 7.69
N TYR A 39 1.36 -3.35 8.41
CA TYR A 39 2.30 -4.40 8.06
C TYR A 39 2.42 -5.42 9.19
N ASN A 40 2.47 -6.69 8.83
CA ASN A 40 2.87 -7.73 9.76
C ASN A 40 4.35 -7.57 10.12
N ALA A 41 4.68 -7.84 11.38
CA ALA A 41 6.05 -7.72 11.91
C ALA A 41 7.08 -8.53 11.12
N GLU A 42 6.71 -9.72 10.62
CA GLU A 42 7.64 -10.68 10.01
C GLU A 42 7.27 -11.08 8.58
N THR A 43 5.97 -11.18 8.27
CA THR A 43 5.46 -11.79 7.03
C THR A 43 5.00 -10.79 5.98
N SER A 44 5.08 -9.48 6.26
CA SER A 44 4.89 -8.47 5.22
C SER A 44 6.14 -8.29 4.38
N PHE A 45 5.94 -8.14 3.07
CA PHE A 45 6.98 -7.85 2.11
C PHE A 45 6.65 -6.56 1.37
N MET A 46 7.66 -5.76 1.09
CA MET A 46 7.57 -4.59 0.21
C MET A 46 8.70 -4.67 -0.81
N THR A 47 8.39 -4.33 -2.07
CA THR A 47 9.40 -3.98 -3.06
C THR A 47 9.22 -2.52 -3.42
N PHE A 48 10.27 -1.71 -3.23
CA PHE A 48 10.25 -0.29 -3.53
C PHE A 48 11.39 0.03 -4.50
N GLU A 49 11.07 0.39 -5.75
CA GLU A 49 12.05 0.70 -6.81
C GLU A 49 13.16 -0.38 -6.94
N GLY A 50 12.74 -1.66 -6.93
CA GLY A 50 13.64 -2.83 -7.04
C GLY A 50 14.27 -3.30 -5.71
N MET A 51 14.16 -2.54 -4.63
CA MET A 51 14.65 -2.94 -3.31
C MET A 51 13.61 -3.77 -2.55
N GLN A 52 13.94 -5.02 -2.23
CA GLN A 52 13.08 -5.91 -1.45
C GLN A 52 13.31 -5.75 0.06
N LEU A 53 12.21 -5.70 0.81
CA LEU A 53 12.18 -5.50 2.25
C LEU A 53 11.22 -6.53 2.86
N GLN A 54 11.58 -7.05 4.02
CA GLN A 54 10.77 -8.01 4.78
C GLN A 54 10.59 -7.53 6.21
N GLY A 55 9.35 -7.62 6.70
CA GLY A 55 8.95 -7.25 8.05
C GLY A 55 8.70 -5.75 8.21
N ALA A 56 7.77 -5.42 9.09
CA ALA A 56 7.31 -4.04 9.31
C ALA A 56 8.45 -3.07 9.64
N MET A 57 9.47 -3.49 10.40
CA MET A 57 10.59 -2.60 10.76
C MET A 57 11.39 -2.14 9.54
N LYS A 58 11.84 -3.06 8.68
CA LYS A 58 12.62 -2.70 7.47
C LYS A 58 11.80 -1.89 6.48
N ILE A 59 10.50 -2.18 6.39
CA ILE A 59 9.56 -1.38 5.61
C ILE A 59 9.52 0.05 6.14
N MET A 60 9.29 0.23 7.45
CA MET A 60 9.24 1.56 8.08
C MET A 60 10.56 2.30 7.98
N GLU A 61 11.71 1.63 8.13
CA GLU A 61 13.03 2.22 7.88
C GLU A 61 13.13 2.81 6.48
N LYS A 62 12.70 2.08 5.45
CA LYS A 62 12.66 2.59 4.07
C LYS A 62 11.72 3.77 3.91
N LEU A 63 10.51 3.69 4.47
CA LEU A 63 9.53 4.78 4.35
C LEU A 63 10.01 6.06 5.06
N ASN A 64 10.68 5.92 6.20
CA ASN A 64 11.26 7.03 6.95
C ASN A 64 12.55 7.57 6.32
N SER A 65 13.23 6.78 5.47
CA SER A 65 14.41 7.24 4.73
C SER A 65 14.07 8.14 3.54
N LEU A 66 12.79 8.29 3.20
CA LEU A 66 12.35 9.16 2.12
C LEU A 66 12.46 10.62 2.58
N THR A 67 13.16 11.43 1.80
CA THR A 67 13.56 12.79 2.23
C THR A 67 12.55 13.89 1.90
N PHE A 68 11.46 13.55 1.19
CA PHE A 68 10.43 14.52 0.85
C PHE A 68 9.72 15.03 2.12
N GLN A 69 9.30 16.29 2.10
CA GLN A 69 8.55 16.90 3.21
C GLN A 69 7.05 16.80 2.99
N LYS A 70 6.62 16.99 1.75
CA LYS A 70 5.23 16.94 1.31
C LYS A 70 5.09 15.98 0.16
N ILE A 71 3.97 15.29 0.12
CA ILE A 71 3.57 14.49 -1.03
C ILE A 71 2.11 14.81 -1.37
N ASN A 72 1.85 15.15 -2.63
CA ASN A 72 0.50 15.28 -3.17
C ASN A 72 0.20 14.07 -4.04
N ARG A 73 -0.97 13.46 -3.86
CA ARG A 73 -1.39 12.32 -4.67
C ARG A 73 -2.72 12.58 -5.37
N ILE A 74 -2.81 12.06 -6.59
CA ILE A 74 -4.05 11.93 -7.34
C ILE A 74 -4.20 10.46 -7.69
N ILE A 75 -5.18 9.81 -7.10
CA ILE A 75 -5.52 8.42 -7.42
C ILE A 75 -6.39 8.44 -8.68
N THR A 76 -5.96 7.76 -9.73
CA THR A 76 -6.71 7.67 -10.99
C THR A 76 -7.55 6.40 -11.07
N ALA A 77 -7.07 5.29 -10.49
CA ALA A 77 -7.83 4.05 -10.40
C ALA A 77 -7.43 3.23 -9.16
N VAL A 78 -8.40 2.49 -8.63
CA VAL A 78 -8.20 1.44 -7.62
C VAL A 78 -9.02 0.26 -8.07
N ASP A 79 -8.33 -0.82 -8.47
CA ASP A 79 -8.95 -2.05 -8.95
C ASP A 79 -8.62 -3.16 -7.97
N SER A 80 -9.64 -3.84 -7.44
CA SER A 80 -9.44 -4.93 -6.49
C SER A 80 -9.95 -6.26 -7.04
N GLN A 81 -9.35 -7.36 -6.59
CA GLN A 81 -9.78 -8.73 -6.90
C GLN A 81 -9.75 -9.59 -5.63
N PRO A 82 -10.74 -10.47 -5.42
CA PRO A 82 -10.66 -11.42 -4.32
C PRO A 82 -9.62 -12.51 -4.63
N MET A 83 -8.87 -12.92 -3.60
CA MET A 83 -7.94 -14.04 -3.68
C MET A 83 -8.60 -15.34 -3.20
N PHE A 84 -8.09 -16.48 -3.63
CA PHE A 84 -8.65 -17.79 -3.32
C PHE A 84 -8.67 -18.15 -1.83
N ASP A 85 -7.89 -17.45 -1.01
CA ASP A 85 -7.74 -17.67 0.43
C ASP A 85 -8.44 -16.62 1.30
N GLY A 86 -9.32 -15.80 0.72
CA GLY A 86 -10.09 -14.77 1.41
C GLY A 86 -9.42 -13.39 1.43
N GLY A 87 -8.16 -13.33 0.98
CA GLY A 87 -7.43 -12.08 0.83
C GLY A 87 -7.93 -11.21 -0.32
N VAL A 88 -7.30 -10.04 -0.47
CA VAL A 88 -7.63 -9.06 -1.52
C VAL A 88 -6.36 -8.61 -2.22
N LEU A 89 -6.31 -8.74 -3.54
CA LEU A 89 -5.30 -8.12 -4.39
C LEU A 89 -5.80 -6.76 -4.83
N ILE A 90 -4.98 -5.72 -4.68
CA ILE A 90 -5.33 -4.34 -5.01
C ILE A 90 -4.27 -3.77 -5.93
N ASN A 91 -4.69 -3.22 -7.06
CA ASN A 91 -3.85 -2.41 -7.95
C ASN A 91 -4.27 -0.95 -7.86
N VAL A 92 -3.31 -0.07 -7.61
CA VAL A 92 -3.50 1.38 -7.57
C VAL A 92 -2.73 2.01 -8.72
N LEU A 93 -3.41 2.86 -9.47
CA LEU A 93 -2.79 3.76 -10.44
C LEU A 93 -3.01 5.20 -10.00
N GLY A 94 -2.00 6.04 -10.18
CA GLY A 94 -2.14 7.45 -9.87
C GLY A 94 -0.98 8.30 -10.36
N ARG A 95 -0.99 9.54 -9.89
CA ARG A 95 0.13 10.47 -9.99
C ARG A 95 0.51 10.94 -8.61
N LEU A 96 1.80 11.11 -8.38
CA LEU A 96 2.31 11.71 -7.16
C LEU A 96 3.25 12.87 -7.50
N GLN A 97 3.36 13.80 -6.55
CA GLN A 97 4.30 14.90 -6.56
C GLN A 97 4.94 14.96 -5.18
N ALA A 98 6.26 14.79 -5.11
CA ALA A 98 7.04 14.99 -3.90
C ALA A 98 7.58 16.42 -3.89
N ASP A 99 7.31 17.17 -2.82
CA ASP A 99 7.70 18.58 -2.69
C ASP A 99 7.35 19.40 -3.95
N ASP A 100 8.37 20.03 -4.56
CA ASP A 100 8.25 20.84 -5.77
C ASP A 100 8.69 20.09 -7.05
N ASP A 101 8.95 18.79 -6.96
CA ASP A 101 9.33 17.97 -8.11
C ASP A 101 8.19 17.90 -9.14
N PRO A 102 8.49 17.63 -10.43
CA PRO A 102 7.45 17.42 -11.43
C PRO A 102 6.54 16.22 -11.06
N PRO A 103 5.20 16.38 -11.12
CA PRO A 103 4.29 15.26 -10.87
C PRO A 103 4.53 14.13 -11.87
N HIS A 104 4.65 12.90 -11.40
CA HIS A 104 4.88 11.73 -12.23
C HIS A 104 3.87 10.62 -11.95
N PRO A 105 3.60 9.72 -12.92
CA PRO A 105 2.75 8.56 -12.67
C PRO A 105 3.41 7.61 -11.67
N TYR A 106 2.59 6.88 -10.93
CA TYR A 106 3.02 5.75 -10.11
C TYR A 106 1.98 4.64 -10.17
N SER A 107 2.43 3.42 -9.87
CA SER A 107 1.57 2.27 -9.63
C SER A 107 1.99 1.61 -8.33
N GLN A 108 1.03 1.09 -7.57
CA GLN A 108 1.32 0.35 -6.35
C GLN A 108 0.37 -0.85 -6.23
N VAL A 109 0.92 -2.00 -5.83
CA VAL A 109 0.15 -3.22 -5.63
C VAL A 109 0.17 -3.57 -4.14
N PHE A 110 -0.99 -3.96 -3.62
CA PHE A 110 -1.14 -4.46 -2.25
C PHE A 110 -1.79 -5.84 -2.26
N VAL A 111 -1.40 -6.66 -1.29
CA VAL A 111 -2.05 -7.93 -0.98
C VAL A 111 -2.47 -7.88 0.48
N LEU A 112 -3.78 -7.93 0.73
CA LEU A 112 -4.36 -8.01 2.07
C LEU A 112 -4.66 -9.46 2.43
N LYS A 113 -4.43 -9.81 3.68
CA LYS A 113 -4.67 -11.13 4.27
C LYS A 113 -5.50 -11.00 5.53
#